data_AF-A0A927WN28-F1
#
_entry.id   AF-A0A927WN28-F1
#
_cell.length_a   1.000
_cell.length_b   1.000
_cell.length_c   1.000
_cell.angle_alpha   90.00
_cell.angle_beta   90.00
_cell.angle_gamma   90.00
#
_symmetry.space_group_name_H-M   'P 1'
#
loop_
_entity.id
_entity.type
_entity.pdbx_description
1 polymer ?
#
loop_
_entity_poly.entity_id
_entity_poly.type
_entity_poly.pdbx_seq_one_letter_code
_entity_poly.pdbx_strand_id
1 'polypeptide(L)'
;MDKYTEEEHMNWSCFATPAESTAGQFQRSNRKVYGVIEGVTDRDYMTNSSHVPVYYPIKAIDKIRIEAPYHALENAGHIAYIEMDGDPTKNVKAFERLVRAMHDADMGYFSINHPVDRDPVCGYTGLIENECPHCHRKEVETGRFTIKRMK
;
A
#
# COMPACT_ATOMS: atom_id res chain seq x y z
N MET A 1 12.56 22.42 1.79
CA MET A 1 11.75 22.83 0.63
C MET A 1 11.52 24.32 0.66
N ASP A 2 11.22 24.89 1.83
CA ASP A 2 10.98 26.32 2.04
C ASP A 2 12.12 27.21 1.50
N LYS A 3 13.37 26.90 1.84
CA LYS A 3 14.54 27.61 1.30
C LYS A 3 14.56 27.67 -0.23
N TYR A 4 14.32 26.55 -0.92
CA TYR A 4 14.27 26.51 -2.39
C TYR A 4 13.06 27.26 -2.95
N THR A 5 11.94 27.29 -2.21
CA THR A 5 10.76 28.07 -2.58
C THR A 5 11.06 29.57 -2.55
N GLU A 6 11.77 30.02 -1.52
CA GLU A 6 12.21 31.42 -1.36
C GLU A 6 13.25 31.81 -2.43
N GLU A 7 14.25 30.96 -2.67
CA GLU A 7 15.36 31.26 -3.59
C GLU A 7 14.94 31.20 -5.06
N GLU A 8 14.14 30.21 -5.45
CA GLU A 8 13.81 29.95 -6.87
C GLU A 8 12.44 30.48 -7.29
N HIS A 9 11.64 30.98 -6.35
CA HIS A 9 10.25 31.42 -6.59
C HIS A 9 9.38 30.34 -7.27
N MET A 10 9.62 29.08 -6.93
CA MET A 10 8.85 27.92 -7.40
C MET A 10 8.21 27.19 -6.21
N ASN A 11 7.06 26.53 -6.44
CA ASN A 11 6.37 25.74 -5.42
C ASN A 11 7.08 24.42 -5.12
N TRP A 12 8.20 24.46 -4.38
CA TRP A 12 8.88 23.26 -3.94
C TRP A 12 8.10 22.58 -2.82
N SER A 13 7.86 21.29 -2.97
CA SER A 13 7.06 20.49 -2.05
C SER A 13 7.64 19.09 -1.90
N CYS A 14 7.31 18.40 -0.81
CA CYS A 14 7.76 17.03 -0.57
C CYS A 14 6.69 16.04 -1.04
N PHE A 15 7.08 15.09 -1.89
CA PHE A 15 6.17 14.12 -2.49
C PHE A 15 6.59 12.69 -2.13
N ALA A 16 5.69 11.95 -1.47
CA ALA A 16 5.84 10.53 -1.20
C ALA A 16 5.65 9.75 -2.52
N THR A 17 6.77 9.44 -3.18
CA THR A 17 6.76 8.83 -4.51
C THR A 17 6.13 7.43 -4.45
N PRO A 18 5.17 7.07 -5.32
CA PRO A 18 4.55 5.73 -5.32
C PRO A 18 5.50 4.56 -5.63
N ALA A 19 6.61 4.85 -6.31
CA ALA A 19 7.77 3.98 -6.52
C ALA A 19 7.54 2.55 -7.05
N GLU A 20 6.40 2.24 -7.69
CA GLU A 20 6.04 0.88 -8.14
C GLU A 20 7.16 0.12 -8.88
N SER A 21 7.79 0.76 -9.86
CA SER A 21 8.91 0.19 -10.62
C SER A 21 10.28 0.63 -10.08
N THR A 22 10.33 1.84 -9.51
CA THR A 22 11.55 2.50 -9.05
C THR A 22 12.12 1.84 -7.80
N ALA A 23 11.28 1.39 -6.86
CA ALA A 23 11.72 0.76 -5.61
C ALA A 23 12.58 -0.49 -5.87
N GLY A 24 12.14 -1.37 -6.77
CA GLY A 24 12.93 -2.53 -7.18
C GLY A 24 14.18 -2.17 -7.98
N GLN A 25 14.12 -1.12 -8.81
CA GLN A 25 15.28 -0.65 -9.56
C GLN A 25 16.39 -0.13 -8.64
N PHE A 26 16.04 0.74 -7.69
CA PHE A 26 17.00 1.29 -6.73
C PHE A 26 17.58 0.20 -5.85
N GLN A 27 16.76 -0.76 -5.41
CA GLN A 27 17.24 -1.86 -4.61
C GLN A 27 18.26 -2.74 -5.34
N ARG A 28 18.03 -3.06 -6.62
CA ARG A 28 19.00 -3.79 -7.45
C ARG A 28 20.30 -3.02 -7.62
N SER A 29 20.23 -1.70 -7.81
CA SER A 29 21.41 -0.85 -7.90
C SER A 29 22.19 -0.80 -6.59
N ASN A 30 21.51 -0.62 -5.45
CA ASN A 30 22.12 -0.62 -4.13
C ASN A 30 22.80 -1.95 -3.82
N ARG A 31 22.15 -3.08 -4.13
CA ARG A 31 22.73 -4.42 -3.92
C ARG A 31 23.99 -4.64 -4.76
N LYS A 32 24.08 -4.07 -5.98
CA LYS A 32 25.29 -4.16 -6.83
C LYS A 32 26.47 -3.39 -6.25
N VAL A 33 26.23 -2.24 -5.63
CA VAL A 33 27.28 -1.35 -5.11
C VAL A 33 27.71 -1.76 -3.71
N TYR A 34 26.75 -2.08 -2.83
CA TYR A 34 26.98 -2.28 -1.40
C TYR A 34 26.86 -3.73 -0.95
N GLY A 35 26.50 -4.65 -1.85
CA GLY A 35 26.24 -6.05 -1.52
C GLY A 35 24.90 -6.24 -0.78
N VAL A 36 24.78 -7.38 -0.11
CA VAL A 36 23.60 -7.75 0.69
C VAL A 36 23.80 -7.32 2.13
N ILE A 37 22.95 -6.42 2.61
CA ILE A 37 22.91 -5.89 3.97
C ILE A 37 21.56 -6.29 4.56
N GLU A 38 21.59 -7.00 5.69
CA GLU A 38 20.41 -7.46 6.41
C GLU A 38 19.50 -6.28 6.78
N GLY A 39 18.20 -6.43 6.51
CA GLY A 39 17.19 -5.39 6.75
C GLY A 39 17.21 -4.20 5.78
N VAL A 40 18.20 -4.11 4.89
CA VAL A 40 18.37 -2.96 3.98
C VAL A 40 18.32 -3.39 2.52
N THR A 41 19.28 -4.20 2.05
CA THR A 41 19.38 -4.64 0.64
C THR A 41 19.08 -6.13 0.43
N ASP A 42 18.72 -6.86 1.49
CA ASP A 42 18.38 -8.29 1.50
C ASP A 42 17.06 -8.63 0.81
N ARG A 43 16.12 -7.69 0.76
CA ARG A 43 14.84 -7.80 0.02
C ARG A 43 14.94 -7.20 -1.37
N ASP A 44 14.07 -7.63 -2.29
CA ASP A 44 14.11 -7.20 -3.70
C ASP A 44 13.44 -5.84 -3.97
N TYR A 45 12.92 -5.19 -2.93
CA TYR A 45 12.26 -3.90 -2.98
C TYR A 45 12.65 -3.03 -1.78
N MET A 46 12.44 -1.73 -1.91
CA MET A 46 12.49 -0.76 -0.80
C MET A 46 11.07 -0.50 -0.29
N THR A 47 10.94 -0.24 1.01
CA THR A 47 9.68 0.24 1.59
C THR A 47 9.35 1.62 1.03
N ASN A 48 8.07 1.87 0.74
CA ASN A 48 7.63 3.10 0.10
C ASN A 48 7.63 4.28 1.07
N SER A 49 8.33 5.37 0.72
CA SER A 49 8.30 6.65 1.44
C SER A 49 8.39 6.50 2.97
N SER A 50 7.38 6.94 3.72
CA SER A 50 7.29 6.90 5.18
C SER A 50 6.54 5.68 5.73
N HIS A 51 6.24 4.67 4.90
CA HIS A 51 5.45 3.52 5.34
C HIS A 51 6.24 2.64 6.31
N VAL A 52 5.53 2.07 7.27
CA VAL A 52 6.03 0.92 8.02
C VAL A 52 6.17 -0.26 7.04
N PRO A 53 7.29 -1.00 7.05
CA PRO A 53 7.51 -2.10 6.11
C PRO A 53 6.40 -3.16 6.17
N VAL A 54 5.94 -3.62 5.02
CA VAL A 54 4.81 -4.56 4.89
C VAL A 54 5.01 -5.89 5.63
N TYR A 55 6.25 -6.31 5.83
CA TYR A 55 6.58 -7.55 6.55
C TYR A 55 6.67 -7.36 8.07
N TYR A 56 6.57 -6.13 8.57
CA TYR A 56 6.71 -5.82 9.98
C TYR A 56 5.37 -6.04 10.71
N PRO A 57 5.31 -6.94 11.72
CA PRO A 57 4.07 -7.21 12.43
C PRO A 57 3.71 -6.02 13.34
N ILE A 58 2.65 -5.30 12.99
CA ILE A 58 2.18 -4.11 13.73
C ILE A 58 0.65 -4.07 13.78
N LYS A 59 0.12 -3.50 14.86
CA LYS A 59 -1.32 -3.22 14.95
C LYS A 59 -1.66 -1.99 14.10
N ALA A 60 -2.83 -2.00 13.46
CA ALA A 60 -3.29 -0.88 12.66
C ALA A 60 -3.20 0.49 13.37
N ILE A 61 -3.59 0.55 14.65
CA ILE A 61 -3.54 1.79 15.44
C ILE A 61 -2.11 2.30 15.66
N ASP A 62 -1.14 1.39 15.83
CA ASP A 62 0.26 1.77 16.02
C ASP A 62 0.88 2.22 14.70
N LYS A 63 0.49 1.57 13.59
CA LYS A 63 0.87 2.01 12.23
C LYS A 63 0.36 3.42 11.93
N ILE A 64 -0.91 3.71 12.24
CA ILE A 64 -1.51 5.05 12.10
C ILE A 64 -0.68 6.09 12.87
N ARG A 65 -0.35 5.80 14.14
CA ARG A 65 0.42 6.72 14.98
C ARG A 65 1.83 7.01 14.44
N ILE A 66 2.44 6.04 13.77
CA ILE A 66 3.77 6.19 13.16
C ILE A 66 3.69 6.97 11.85
N GLU A 67 2.73 6.64 10.98
CA GLU A 67 2.66 7.19 9.62
C GLU A 67 1.98 8.55 9.54
N ALA A 68 0.98 8.82 10.39
CA ALA A 68 0.20 10.06 10.31
C ALA A 68 1.03 11.35 10.38
N PRO A 69 2.06 11.48 11.26
CA PRO A 69 2.89 12.69 11.29
C PRO A 69 3.61 12.99 9.97
N TYR A 70 3.88 11.98 9.14
CA TYR A 70 4.55 12.18 7.85
C TYR A 70 3.65 12.82 6.81
N HIS A 71 2.33 12.71 6.92
CA HIS A 71 1.40 13.35 5.98
C HIS A 71 1.54 14.88 5.97
N ALA A 72 1.80 15.48 7.14
CA ALA A 72 2.07 16.91 7.24
C ALA A 72 3.44 17.31 6.62
N LEU A 73 4.41 16.39 6.61
CA LEU A 73 5.74 16.62 6.03
C LEU A 73 5.76 16.40 4.51
N GLU A 74 4.98 15.44 4.02
CA GLU A 74 4.83 15.03 2.62
C GLU A 74 3.69 15.80 1.93
N ASN A 75 3.81 17.14 1.97
CA ASN A 75 2.72 18.08 1.64
C ASN A 75 2.26 18.11 0.17
N ALA A 76 3.04 17.55 -0.77
CA ALA A 76 2.63 17.47 -2.18
C ALA A 76 1.83 16.20 -2.50
N GLY A 77 1.86 15.22 -1.60
CA GLY A 77 1.20 13.94 -1.81
C GLY A 77 1.78 12.87 -0.91
N HIS A 78 0.87 12.16 -0.27
CA HIS A 78 1.08 11.06 0.66
C HIS A 78 -0.14 10.15 0.60
N ILE A 79 0.02 8.90 1.01
CA ILE A 79 -1.09 7.97 1.24
C ILE A 79 -0.65 6.94 2.26
N ALA A 80 -1.55 6.50 3.15
CA ALA A 80 -1.32 5.32 3.98
C ALA A 80 -2.23 4.15 3.59
N TYR A 81 -1.73 2.94 3.73
CA TYR A 81 -2.51 1.71 3.56
C TYR A 81 -2.61 0.96 4.88
N ILE A 82 -3.82 0.64 5.32
CA ILE A 82 -4.03 -0.25 6.46
C ILE A 82 -4.59 -1.57 5.94
N GLU A 83 -3.92 -2.66 6.27
CA GLU A 83 -4.38 -4.01 5.94
C GLU A 83 -5.43 -4.45 6.97
N MET A 84 -6.55 -4.99 6.48
CA MET A 84 -7.59 -5.59 7.29
C MET A 84 -7.94 -6.98 6.75
N ASP A 85 -7.77 -7.98 7.60
CA ASP A 85 -8.10 -9.36 7.25
C ASP A 85 -9.61 -9.59 7.24
N GLY A 86 -10.07 -10.37 6.27
CA GLY A 86 -11.45 -10.82 6.16
C GLY A 86 -12.41 -9.78 5.60
N ASP A 87 -13.71 -10.06 5.75
CA ASP A 87 -14.80 -9.27 5.18
C ASP A 87 -15.21 -8.11 6.11
N PRO A 88 -14.97 -6.83 5.72
CA PRO A 88 -15.34 -5.68 6.52
C PRO A 88 -16.83 -5.59 6.84
N THR A 89 -17.69 -6.13 5.98
CA THR A 89 -19.15 -6.07 6.15
C THR A 89 -19.61 -6.85 7.38
N LYS A 90 -18.83 -7.85 7.81
CA LYS A 90 -19.10 -8.63 9.03
C LYS A 90 -18.76 -7.88 10.32
N ASN A 91 -17.94 -6.83 10.24
CA ASN A 91 -17.55 -6.03 11.42
C ASN A 91 -17.43 -4.53 11.09
N VAL A 92 -18.56 -3.94 10.68
CA VAL A 92 -18.65 -2.51 10.35
C VAL A 92 -18.20 -1.60 11.50
N LYS A 93 -18.40 -2.01 12.76
CA LYS A 93 -17.96 -1.22 13.93
C LYS A 93 -16.43 -1.13 14.03
N ALA A 94 -15.71 -2.21 13.72
CA ALA A 94 -14.25 -2.19 13.70
C ALA A 94 -13.72 -1.32 12.55
N PHE A 95 -14.34 -1.44 11.37
CA PHE A 95 -14.02 -0.61 10.22
C PHE A 95 -14.24 0.89 10.52
N GLU A 96 -15.39 1.26 11.08
CA GLU A 96 -15.68 2.65 11.46
C GLU A 96 -14.67 3.17 12.49
N ARG A 97 -14.34 2.37 13.51
CA ARG A 97 -13.35 2.76 14.52
C ARG A 97 -11.98 3.03 13.90
N LEU A 98 -11.59 2.24 12.89
CA LEU A 98 -10.33 2.42 12.18
C LEU A 98 -10.33 3.70 11.35
N VAL A 99 -11.41 3.97 10.61
CA VAL A 99 -11.56 5.21 9.84
C VAL A 99 -11.51 6.44 10.75
N ARG A 100 -12.21 6.41 11.90
CA ARG A 100 -12.14 7.47 12.90
C ARG A 100 -10.73 7.66 13.45
N ALA A 101 -10.01 6.58 13.72
CA ALA A 101 -8.64 6.66 14.20
C ALA A 101 -7.70 7.32 13.18
N MET A 102 -7.86 7.07 11.88
CA MET A 102 -7.08 7.74 10.83
C MET A 102 -7.44 9.23 10.71
N HIS A 103 -8.73 9.55 10.76
CA HIS A 103 -9.22 10.92 10.77
C HIS A 103 -8.70 11.71 11.98
N ASP A 104 -8.84 11.17 13.18
CA ASP A 104 -8.45 11.83 14.44
C ASP A 104 -6.92 11.96 14.56
N ALA A 105 -6.16 11.18 13.80
CA ALA A 105 -4.71 11.28 13.68
C ALA A 105 -4.24 12.29 12.61
N ASP A 106 -5.16 13.00 11.94
CA ASP A 106 -4.89 13.97 10.87
C ASP A 106 -4.23 13.34 9.61
N MET A 107 -4.61 12.10 9.27
CA MET A 107 -4.14 11.48 8.04
C MET A 107 -4.87 12.05 6.82
N GLY A 108 -4.17 12.85 6.01
CA GLY A 108 -4.75 13.49 4.82
C GLY A 108 -5.31 12.57 3.73
N TYR A 109 -4.66 11.43 3.44
CA TYR A 109 -5.16 10.45 2.46
C TYR A 109 -4.82 9.01 2.88
N PHE A 110 -5.81 8.12 2.91
CA PHE A 110 -5.61 6.74 3.35
C PHE A 110 -6.57 5.77 2.66
N SER A 111 -6.15 4.50 2.61
CA SER A 111 -6.93 3.38 2.09
C SER A 111 -6.88 2.20 3.05
N ILE A 112 -7.95 1.41 3.05
CA ILE A 112 -8.03 0.14 3.79
C ILE A 112 -8.03 -0.99 2.76
N ASN A 113 -6.97 -1.76 2.75
CA ASN A 113 -6.84 -2.95 1.93
C ASN A 113 -7.54 -4.11 2.62
N HIS A 114 -8.44 -4.77 1.91
CA HIS A 114 -9.14 -5.96 2.37
C HIS A 114 -9.34 -6.91 1.17
N PRO A 115 -9.42 -8.23 1.38
CA PRO A 115 -9.63 -9.18 0.30
C PRO A 115 -10.98 -8.95 -0.37
N VAL A 116 -10.96 -8.73 -1.68
CA VAL A 116 -12.14 -8.65 -2.54
C VAL A 116 -11.88 -9.51 -3.76
N ASP A 117 -12.53 -10.67 -3.82
CA ASP A 117 -12.46 -11.56 -4.96
C ASP A 117 -13.58 -11.22 -5.95
N ARG A 118 -13.32 -11.50 -7.22
CA ARG A 118 -14.32 -11.38 -8.28
C ARG A 118 -14.34 -12.64 -9.12
N ASP A 119 -15.48 -13.31 -9.17
CA ASP A 119 -15.66 -14.44 -10.07
C ASP A 119 -15.79 -13.94 -11.52
N PRO A 120 -14.89 -14.33 -12.44
CA PRO A 120 -14.88 -13.83 -13.81
C PRO A 120 -15.99 -14.39 -14.69
N VAL A 121 -16.69 -15.46 -14.25
CA VAL A 121 -17.75 -16.12 -15.03
C VAL A 121 -19.11 -15.54 -14.69
N CYS A 122 -19.43 -15.42 -13.39
CA CYS A 122 -20.73 -14.94 -12.95
C CYS A 122 -20.73 -13.49 -12.44
N GLY A 123 -19.56 -12.89 -12.23
CA GLY A 123 -19.43 -11.51 -11.77
C GLY A 123 -19.65 -11.30 -10.26
N TYR A 124 -19.83 -12.36 -9.47
CA TYR A 124 -19.90 -12.26 -8.01
C TYR A 124 -18.67 -11.54 -7.46
N THR A 125 -18.88 -10.56 -6.59
CA THR A 125 -17.81 -9.77 -5.95
C THR A 125 -17.95 -9.89 -4.43
N GLY A 126 -16.88 -10.27 -3.75
CA GLY A 126 -16.87 -10.52 -2.31
C GLY A 126 -15.79 -11.54 -1.94
N LEU A 127 -15.79 -12.03 -0.71
CA LEU A 127 -14.85 -13.08 -0.32
C LEU A 127 -15.22 -14.41 -1.03
N ILE A 128 -14.31 -14.98 -1.79
CA ILE A 128 -14.43 -16.31 -2.39
C ILE A 128 -13.32 -17.17 -1.78
N GLU A 129 -13.71 -18.20 -1.03
CA GLU A 129 -12.74 -19.16 -0.48
C GLU A 129 -12.32 -20.16 -1.59
N ASN A 130 -12.82 -21.39 -1.56
CA ASN A 130 -12.49 -22.40 -2.57
C ASN A 130 -13.52 -22.48 -3.71
N GLU A 131 -14.71 -21.94 -3.50
CA GLU A 131 -15.87 -22.10 -4.39
C GLU A 131 -16.69 -20.81 -4.40
N CYS A 132 -17.05 -20.34 -5.59
CA CYS A 132 -17.87 -19.16 -5.76
C CYS A 132 -19.26 -19.40 -5.10
N PRO A 133 -19.70 -18.56 -4.16
CA PRO A 133 -20.98 -18.75 -3.49
C PRO A 133 -22.21 -18.50 -4.38
N HIS A 134 -22.01 -17.90 -5.57
CA HIS A 134 -23.09 -17.62 -6.52
C HIS A 134 -23.22 -18.69 -7.61
N CYS A 135 -22.12 -19.09 -8.27
CA CYS A 135 -22.15 -20.04 -9.38
C CYS A 135 -21.52 -21.40 -9.07
N HIS A 136 -21.03 -21.61 -7.85
CA HIS A 136 -20.37 -22.84 -7.41
C HIS A 136 -19.14 -23.25 -8.22
N ARG A 137 -18.58 -22.31 -9.01
CA ARG A 137 -17.30 -22.50 -9.70
C ARG A 137 -16.20 -22.63 -8.67
N LYS A 138 -15.37 -23.64 -8.82
CA LYS A 138 -14.06 -23.72 -8.16
C LYS A 138 -13.02 -23.14 -9.09
N GLU A 139 -12.08 -22.38 -8.53
CA GLU A 139 -10.97 -21.90 -9.32
C GLU A 139 -10.10 -23.10 -9.73
N VAL A 140 -10.01 -23.33 -11.04
CA VAL A 140 -9.11 -24.32 -11.63
C VAL A 140 -7.98 -23.50 -12.24
N GLU A 141 -6.74 -23.78 -11.85
CA GLU A 141 -5.56 -23.03 -12.31
C GLU A 141 -5.36 -23.26 -13.82
N THR A 142 -6.05 -22.49 -14.66
CA THR A 142 -5.95 -22.58 -16.12
C THR A 142 -5.10 -21.44 -16.66
N GLY A 143 -3.79 -21.63 -16.63
CA GLY A 143 -2.84 -20.89 -17.46
C GLY A 143 -2.67 -19.40 -17.11
N ARG A 144 -1.41 -18.96 -16.99
CA ARG A 144 -1.06 -17.56 -16.73
C ARG A 144 -1.25 -16.75 -18.02
N PHE A 145 -2.31 -15.93 -18.10
CA PHE A 145 -2.49 -14.98 -19.20
C PHE A 145 -1.63 -13.74 -18.94
N THR A 146 -0.45 -13.68 -19.56
CA THR A 146 0.38 -12.48 -19.55
C THR A 146 -0.10 -11.53 -20.64
N ILE A 147 -0.80 -10.46 -20.26
CA ILE A 147 -1.08 -9.35 -21.17
C ILE A 147 0.25 -8.66 -21.46
N LYS A 148 0.76 -8.80 -22.69
CA LYS A 148 1.96 -8.06 -23.11
C LYS A 148 1.62 -6.57 -23.06
N ARG A 149 2.39 -5.78 -22.29
CA ARG A 149 2.35 -4.32 -22.35
C ARG A 149 2.50 -3.91 -23.82
N MET A 150 1.51 -3.18 -24.35
CA MET A 150 1.67 -2.49 -25.63
C MET A 150 2.84 -1.50 -25.46
N LYS A 151 3.82 -1.60 -26.35
CA LYS A 151 4.95 -0.68 -26.42
C LYS A 151 4.50 0.69 -26.90
#